data_AF-A0A519DK04-F1
#
_entry.id   AF-A0A519DK04-F1
#
_cell.length_a   1.000
_cell.length_b   1.000
_cell.length_c   1.000
_cell.angle_alpha   90.00
_cell.angle_beta   90.00
_cell.angle_gamma   90.00
#
_symmetry.space_group_name_H-M   'P 1'
#
loop_
_entity.id
_entity.type
_entity.pdbx_description
1 polymer ?
#
loop_
_entity_poly.entity_id
_entity_poly.type
_entity_poly.pdbx_seq_one_letter_code
_entity_poly.pdbx_strand_id
1 'polypeptide(L)'
;MGRERGETPSQMGLMVHRILEIGIGNSGPTGEEPTRPLPETWTRQSTSRLLDEVLIDEVFEELLPKGVDEDATREIVRTMLERIEAGPVGILSRGEEFEGNRVEGLRTEYPFTISNAVELGTLERNRWTPDGLEALARIDTATVDMDGSIDLILCSVSESNSTVRAVDLKTEQARSILDGNGRLIKTLGKTGSAPASKAETEMLLHHRLQLALYHRALERMESQRPQNERREVVRPAILVGVTGRLVEYPAEMFDSAQSELDTVLQTAARMALTTESPLSEFERRPAEEAQICRTCPFNQGAIPICGPQDE
;
A
#
# COMPACT_ATOMS: atom_id res chain seq x y z
N MET A 1 -15.03 -33.30 16.65
CA MET A 1 -14.33 -33.32 15.36
C MET A 1 -14.03 -31.87 15.02
N GLY A 2 -12.84 -31.40 15.42
CA GLY A 2 -12.47 -29.98 15.33
C GLY A 2 -12.22 -29.60 13.89
N ARG A 3 -12.83 -28.50 13.43
CA ARG A 3 -12.41 -27.84 12.19
C ARG A 3 -10.99 -27.34 12.40
N GLU A 4 -10.03 -27.91 11.68
CA GLU A 4 -8.72 -27.30 11.45
C GLU A 4 -8.95 -25.88 10.93
N ARG A 5 -8.61 -24.88 11.75
CA ARG A 5 -8.63 -23.48 11.33
C ARG A 5 -7.35 -23.27 10.54
N GLY A 6 -7.44 -23.37 9.21
CA GLY A 6 -6.38 -22.87 8.36
C GLY A 6 -6.12 -21.38 8.66
N GLU A 7 -4.86 -20.97 8.65
CA GLU A 7 -4.44 -19.58 8.84
C GLU A 7 -5.21 -18.57 7.98
N THR A 8 -5.49 -17.40 8.54
CA THR A 8 -6.01 -16.29 7.74
C THR A 8 -4.88 -15.70 6.90
N PRO A 9 -5.10 -15.37 5.61
CA PRO A 9 -4.08 -14.74 4.74
C PRO A 9 -3.38 -13.52 5.35
N SER A 10 -4.02 -12.85 6.31
CA SER A 10 -3.45 -11.73 7.05
C SER A 10 -2.23 -12.08 7.92
N GLN A 11 -2.13 -13.29 8.49
CA GLN A 11 -1.06 -13.65 9.43
C GLN A 11 0.24 -14.01 8.70
N MET A 12 0.15 -14.77 7.61
CA MET A 12 1.28 -14.98 6.69
C MET A 12 1.82 -13.65 6.18
N GLY A 13 0.92 -12.72 5.83
CA GLY A 13 1.29 -11.36 5.44
C GLY A 13 2.16 -10.68 6.50
N LEU A 14 1.71 -10.66 7.75
CA LEU A 14 2.47 -10.04 8.85
C LEU A 14 3.89 -10.62 9.01
N MET A 15 4.05 -11.94 8.90
CA MET A 15 5.38 -12.56 8.98
C MET A 15 6.31 -12.11 7.85
N VAL A 16 5.82 -12.07 6.60
CA VAL A 16 6.64 -11.61 5.47
C VAL A 16 6.97 -10.13 5.57
N HIS A 17 6.01 -9.28 5.99
CA HIS A 17 6.29 -7.86 6.23
C HIS A 17 7.35 -7.69 7.32
N ARG A 18 7.22 -8.43 8.43
CA ARG A 18 8.18 -8.35 9.54
C ARG A 18 9.58 -8.77 9.12
N ILE A 19 9.72 -9.88 8.38
CA ILE A 19 11.02 -10.33 7.88
C ILE A 19 11.58 -9.33 6.86
N LEU A 20 10.75 -8.76 5.99
CA LEU A 20 11.19 -7.73 5.05
C LEU A 20 11.69 -6.48 5.80
N GLU A 21 10.96 -6.03 6.82
CA GLU A 21 11.26 -4.83 7.60
C GLU A 21 12.67 -4.85 8.19
N ILE A 22 13.04 -5.97 8.81
CA ILE A 22 14.29 -6.10 9.57
C ILE A 22 15.38 -6.90 8.84
N GLY A 23 15.01 -7.60 7.76
CA GLY A 23 15.87 -8.51 7.03
C GLY A 23 16.30 -8.02 5.64
N ILE A 24 15.65 -7.02 5.05
CA ILE A 24 16.08 -6.52 3.73
C ILE A 24 17.47 -5.89 3.81
N GLY A 25 18.31 -6.20 2.82
CA GLY A 25 19.64 -5.59 2.68
C GLY A 25 19.54 -4.12 2.28
N ASN A 26 20.63 -3.39 2.44
CA ASN A 26 20.77 -2.02 1.94
C ASN A 26 22.21 -1.83 1.47
N SER A 27 22.41 -1.59 0.18
CA SER A 27 23.75 -1.33 -0.37
C SER A 27 24.29 0.04 -0.02
N GLY A 28 23.41 0.98 0.37
CA GLY A 28 23.76 2.39 0.47
C GLY A 28 24.24 2.98 -0.88
N PRO A 29 24.79 4.20 -0.85
CA PRO A 29 25.35 4.83 -2.04
C PRO A 29 26.66 4.17 -2.48
N THR A 30 26.98 4.30 -3.77
CA THR A 30 28.26 3.80 -4.34
C THR A 30 29.46 4.66 -3.96
N GLY A 31 29.23 5.94 -3.66
CA GLY A 31 30.23 6.88 -3.15
C GLY A 31 30.09 7.11 -1.64
N GLU A 32 30.85 8.08 -1.12
CA GLU A 32 30.75 8.49 0.30
C GLU A 32 29.38 9.09 0.63
N GLU A 33 28.71 9.70 -0.35
CA GLU A 33 27.41 10.34 -0.20
C GLU A 33 26.43 9.94 -1.32
N PRO A 34 25.11 9.94 -1.04
CA PRO A 34 24.09 9.74 -2.06
C PRO A 34 23.97 10.94 -3.01
N THR A 35 23.47 10.70 -4.21
CA THR A 35 23.36 11.69 -5.30
C THR A 35 22.50 12.90 -4.92
N ARG A 36 21.48 12.67 -4.09
CA ARG A 36 20.76 13.70 -3.32
C ARG A 36 20.87 13.34 -1.84
N PRO A 37 21.03 14.30 -0.92
CA PRO A 37 21.16 14.00 0.50
C PRO A 37 20.06 13.05 0.98
N LEU A 38 20.41 12.08 1.82
CA LEU A 38 19.47 11.19 2.50
C LEU A 38 19.88 11.07 3.97
N PRO A 39 18.93 10.79 4.88
CA PRO A 39 19.27 10.47 6.26
C PRO A 39 20.19 9.25 6.33
N GLU A 40 21.11 9.24 7.30
CA GLU A 40 22.04 8.10 7.52
C GLU A 40 21.29 6.78 7.75
N THR A 41 20.12 6.84 8.38
CA THR A 41 19.26 5.68 8.61
C THR A 41 18.73 5.05 7.31
N TRP A 42 18.75 5.77 6.19
CA TRP A 42 18.31 5.29 4.88
C TRP A 42 19.47 4.74 4.05
N THR A 43 20.71 5.16 4.34
CA THR A 43 21.91 4.80 3.55
C THR A 43 22.81 3.80 4.27
N ARG A 44 22.51 3.46 5.54
CA ARG A 44 23.29 2.50 6.32
C ARG A 44 23.35 1.15 5.62
N GLN A 45 24.57 0.72 5.32
CA GLN A 45 24.81 -0.53 4.62
C GLN A 45 24.49 -1.74 5.49
N SER A 46 23.81 -2.72 4.90
CA SER A 46 23.51 -4.02 5.51
C SER A 46 23.39 -5.10 4.42
N THR A 47 23.83 -6.31 4.74
CA THR A 47 23.57 -7.48 3.90
C THR A 47 22.15 -7.99 4.13
N SER A 48 21.51 -8.49 3.07
CA SER A 48 20.21 -9.15 3.20
C SER A 48 20.29 -10.33 4.16
N ARG A 49 19.27 -10.44 5.01
CA ARG A 49 18.96 -11.54 5.93
C ARG A 49 17.60 -12.16 5.61
N LEU A 50 16.99 -11.86 4.46
CA LEU A 50 15.65 -12.38 4.12
C LEU A 50 15.55 -13.91 4.16
N LEU A 51 16.68 -14.61 3.95
CA LEU A 51 16.78 -16.08 3.99
C LEU A 51 17.58 -16.59 5.20
N ASP A 52 17.82 -15.74 6.20
CA ASP A 52 18.50 -16.13 7.45
C ASP A 52 17.53 -16.94 8.32
N GLU A 53 17.84 -18.22 8.55
CA GLU A 53 17.00 -19.12 9.36
C GLU A 53 16.79 -18.58 10.78
N VAL A 54 17.79 -17.94 11.38
CA VAL A 54 17.67 -17.40 12.74
C VAL A 54 16.62 -16.30 12.77
N LEU A 55 16.61 -15.42 11.76
CA LEU A 55 15.62 -14.37 11.63
C LEU A 55 14.22 -14.94 11.41
N ILE A 56 14.11 -15.93 10.51
CA ILE A 56 12.84 -16.59 10.22
C ILE A 56 12.30 -17.26 11.49
N ASP A 57 13.13 -17.99 12.23
CA ASP A 57 12.77 -18.63 13.49
C ASP A 57 12.29 -17.60 14.53
N GLU A 58 13.00 -16.50 14.72
CA GLU A 58 12.60 -15.42 15.65
C GLU A 58 11.21 -14.86 15.29
N VAL A 59 10.93 -14.63 14.00
CA VAL A 59 9.63 -14.10 13.56
C VAL A 59 8.52 -15.14 13.69
N PHE A 60 8.81 -16.42 13.43
CA PHE A 60 7.85 -17.51 13.63
C PHE A 60 7.51 -17.68 15.12
N GLU A 61 8.51 -17.62 16.01
CA GLU A 61 8.28 -17.63 17.46
C GLU A 61 7.45 -16.43 17.92
N GLU A 62 7.65 -15.25 17.32
CA GLU A 62 6.92 -14.02 17.63
C GLU A 62 5.46 -14.05 17.15
N LEU A 63 5.22 -14.48 15.91
CA LEU A 63 3.96 -14.21 15.19
C LEU A 63 3.15 -15.46 14.84
N LEU A 64 3.73 -16.66 14.88
CA LEU A 64 3.00 -17.89 14.52
C LEU A 64 1.94 -18.24 15.57
N PRO A 65 0.65 -18.31 15.20
CA PRO A 65 -0.39 -18.66 16.15
C PRO A 65 -0.34 -20.13 16.57
N LYS A 66 -0.78 -20.43 17.79
CA LYS A 66 -0.93 -21.82 18.26
C LYS A 66 -1.98 -22.57 17.44
N GLY A 67 -1.65 -23.81 17.04
CA GLY A 67 -2.56 -24.72 16.34
C GLY A 67 -2.61 -24.54 14.82
N VAL A 68 -1.63 -23.81 14.28
CA VAL A 68 -1.35 -23.68 12.85
C VAL A 68 -0.36 -24.76 12.40
N ASP A 69 -0.44 -25.15 11.13
CA ASP A 69 0.55 -26.00 10.46
C ASP A 69 1.83 -25.21 10.18
N GLU A 70 2.80 -25.30 11.10
CA GLU A 70 4.08 -24.58 10.99
C GLU A 70 4.84 -24.93 9.71
N ASP A 71 4.86 -26.21 9.33
CA ASP A 71 5.65 -26.68 8.19
C ASP A 71 5.13 -26.06 6.88
N ALA A 72 3.82 -26.11 6.66
CA ALA A 72 3.20 -25.52 5.48
C ALA A 72 3.35 -23.99 5.43
N THR A 73 3.21 -23.32 6.58
CA THR A 73 3.38 -21.87 6.69
C THR A 73 4.83 -21.46 6.42
N ARG A 74 5.79 -22.20 6.98
CA ARG A 74 7.22 -21.99 6.76
C ARG A 74 7.60 -22.18 5.31
N GLU A 75 7.07 -23.21 4.65
CA GLU A 75 7.27 -23.43 3.21
C GLU A 75 6.76 -22.23 2.38
N ILE A 76 5.54 -21.76 2.66
CA ILE A 76 4.95 -20.61 1.95
C ILE A 76 5.78 -19.34 2.16
N VAL A 77 6.10 -19.00 3.41
CA VAL A 77 6.85 -17.79 3.77
C VAL A 77 8.25 -17.83 3.15
N ARG A 78 8.97 -18.93 3.32
CA ARG A 78 10.30 -19.12 2.73
C ARG A 78 10.27 -18.95 1.22
N THR A 79 9.30 -19.56 0.55
CA THR A 79 9.17 -19.46 -0.90
C THR A 79 8.92 -18.01 -1.36
N MET A 80 8.12 -17.23 -0.62
CA MET A 80 7.94 -15.80 -0.92
C MET A 80 9.26 -15.03 -0.75
N LEU A 81 9.99 -15.27 0.34
CA LEU A 81 11.26 -14.60 0.61
C LEU A 81 12.33 -14.92 -0.44
N GLU A 82 12.42 -16.18 -0.87
CA GLU A 82 13.31 -16.61 -1.96
C GLU A 82 12.98 -15.89 -3.27
N ARG A 83 11.68 -15.75 -3.58
CA ARG A 83 11.23 -15.01 -4.76
C ARG A 83 11.51 -13.52 -4.66
N ILE A 84 11.34 -12.90 -3.49
CA ILE A 84 11.65 -11.48 -3.25
C ILE A 84 13.16 -11.22 -3.38
N GLU A 85 13.98 -12.07 -2.77
CA GLU A 85 15.45 -11.99 -2.81
C GLU A 85 16.01 -12.17 -4.23
N ALA A 86 15.40 -13.07 -5.02
CA ALA A 86 15.75 -13.26 -6.43
C ALA A 86 15.13 -12.20 -7.36
N GLY A 87 14.13 -11.45 -6.88
CA GLY A 87 13.36 -10.48 -7.64
C GLY A 87 13.99 -9.09 -7.71
N PRO A 88 13.30 -8.11 -8.33
CA PRO A 88 13.81 -6.76 -8.52
C PRO A 88 14.20 -6.07 -7.21
N VAL A 89 13.41 -6.24 -6.14
CA VAL A 89 13.71 -5.63 -4.83
C VAL A 89 14.99 -6.21 -4.23
N GLY A 90 15.18 -7.53 -4.30
CA GLY A 90 16.44 -8.16 -3.88
C GLY A 90 17.64 -7.66 -4.66
N ILE A 91 17.55 -7.61 -6.00
CA ILE A 91 18.59 -7.05 -6.90
C ILE A 91 18.95 -5.62 -6.48
N LEU A 92 17.96 -4.74 -6.37
CA LEU A 92 18.16 -3.34 -5.98
C LEU A 92 18.75 -3.21 -4.57
N SER A 93 18.30 -4.02 -3.61
CA SER A 93 18.79 -3.99 -2.22
C SER A 93 20.26 -4.35 -2.07
N ARG A 94 20.80 -5.14 -3.01
CA ARG A 94 22.23 -5.50 -3.08
C ARG A 94 23.08 -4.47 -3.84
N GLY A 95 22.46 -3.40 -4.35
CA GLY A 95 23.12 -2.34 -5.10
C GLY A 95 23.37 -2.71 -6.56
N GLU A 96 22.74 -3.76 -7.05
CA GLU A 96 22.72 -4.11 -8.46
C GLU A 96 21.70 -3.25 -9.22
N GLU A 97 21.81 -3.23 -10.55
CA GLU A 97 20.91 -2.45 -11.39
C GLU A 97 19.68 -3.27 -11.83
N PHE A 98 18.51 -2.64 -11.76
CA PHE A 98 17.27 -3.15 -12.33
C PHE A 98 16.61 -2.06 -13.18
N GLU A 99 16.34 -2.35 -14.46
CA GLU A 99 15.78 -1.42 -15.43
C GLU A 99 16.51 -0.06 -15.47
N GLY A 100 17.85 -0.08 -15.39
CA GLY A 100 18.69 1.13 -15.42
C GLY A 100 18.65 1.98 -14.15
N ASN A 101 18.05 1.46 -13.07
CA ASN A 101 18.01 2.10 -11.77
C ASN A 101 18.85 1.29 -10.77
N ARG A 102 19.54 2.00 -9.88
CA ARG A 102 20.21 1.43 -8.71
C ARG A 102 19.69 2.13 -7.45
N VAL A 103 19.50 1.38 -6.37
CA VAL A 103 19.13 1.97 -5.07
C VAL A 103 20.38 2.48 -4.36
N GLU A 104 20.29 3.70 -3.82
CA GLU A 104 21.33 4.32 -2.98
C GLU A 104 20.87 4.53 -1.53
N GLY A 105 19.61 4.23 -1.24
CA GLY A 105 19.08 4.16 0.11
C GLY A 105 17.65 3.64 0.13
N LEU A 106 17.24 3.06 1.24
CA LEU A 106 15.89 2.58 1.45
C LEU A 106 15.43 2.75 2.88
N ARG A 107 14.11 2.70 3.08
CA ARG A 107 13.51 2.72 4.42
C ARG A 107 12.30 1.80 4.47
N THR A 108 12.29 0.88 5.41
CA THR A 108 11.15 0.02 5.72
C THR A 108 10.23 0.66 6.76
N GLU A 109 8.95 0.29 6.78
CA GLU A 109 7.96 0.75 7.79
C GLU A 109 8.08 2.25 8.11
N TYR A 110 7.93 3.09 7.07
CA TYR A 110 8.05 4.53 7.22
C TYR A 110 6.71 5.15 7.63
N PRO A 111 6.59 5.63 8.88
CA PRO A 111 5.36 6.28 9.32
C PRO A 111 5.24 7.66 8.68
N PHE A 112 4.01 8.05 8.34
CA PHE A 112 3.72 9.39 7.86
C PHE A 112 2.40 9.91 8.42
N THR A 113 2.31 11.23 8.46
CA THR A 113 1.07 11.99 8.66
C THR A 113 0.97 13.00 7.53
N ILE A 114 -0.17 13.03 6.85
CA ILE A 114 -0.45 14.03 5.80
C ILE A 114 -1.75 14.76 6.07
N SER A 115 -1.72 16.07 5.91
CA SER A 115 -2.87 16.95 5.94
C SER A 115 -3.28 17.30 4.51
N ASN A 116 -4.48 16.86 4.11
CA ASN A 116 -5.01 17.08 2.77
C ASN A 116 -6.05 18.20 2.84
N ALA A 117 -5.75 19.33 2.18
CA ALA A 117 -6.74 20.40 2.03
C ALA A 117 -7.79 19.96 1.01
N VAL A 118 -9.07 20.04 1.39
CA VAL A 118 -10.20 19.73 0.53
C VAL A 118 -11.10 20.96 0.39
N GLU A 119 -11.46 21.27 -0.85
CA GLU A 119 -12.45 22.30 -1.15
C GLU A 119 -13.84 21.71 -1.03
N LEU A 120 -14.71 22.31 -0.22
CA LEU A 120 -16.07 21.82 0.03
C LEU A 120 -17.12 22.64 -0.73
N GLY A 121 -16.71 23.69 -1.43
CA GLY A 121 -17.64 24.75 -1.82
C GLY A 121 -18.34 25.32 -0.59
N THR A 122 -19.50 25.96 -0.75
CA THR A 122 -20.22 26.51 0.40
C THR A 122 -21.02 25.43 1.12
N LEU A 123 -20.51 24.94 2.25
CA LEU A 123 -21.24 24.10 3.19
C LEU A 123 -21.76 24.95 4.35
N GLU A 124 -23.07 24.86 4.63
CA GLU A 124 -23.68 25.52 5.78
C GLU A 124 -23.91 24.54 6.93
N ARG A 125 -23.36 24.87 8.10
CA ARG A 125 -23.66 24.15 9.33
C ARG A 125 -24.85 24.82 9.99
N ASN A 126 -25.96 24.10 10.04
CA ASN A 126 -27.21 24.61 10.60
C ASN A 126 -27.47 24.03 11.99
N ARG A 127 -28.28 24.71 12.80
CA ARG A 127 -28.96 24.11 13.95
C ARG A 127 -30.46 24.18 13.75
N TRP A 128 -31.17 23.19 14.28
CA TRP A 128 -32.61 23.26 14.36
C TRP A 128 -33.03 24.22 15.49
N THR A 129 -33.98 25.10 15.19
CA THR A 129 -34.68 25.96 16.15
C THR A 129 -36.19 25.84 15.92
N PRO A 130 -37.04 26.23 16.89
CA PRO A 130 -38.49 26.30 16.69
C PRO A 130 -38.93 27.18 15.51
N ASP A 131 -38.11 28.16 15.12
CA ASP A 131 -38.36 29.08 14.00
C ASP A 131 -37.79 28.59 12.66
N GLY A 132 -37.17 27.41 12.63
CA GLY A 132 -36.55 26.81 11.46
C GLY A 132 -35.06 26.54 11.63
N LEU A 133 -34.40 26.18 10.52
CA LEU A 133 -32.95 26.00 10.48
C LEU A 133 -32.25 27.36 10.55
N GLU A 134 -31.34 27.51 11.50
CA GLU A 134 -30.49 28.70 11.64
C GLU A 134 -29.06 28.35 11.24
N ALA A 135 -28.50 29.12 10.29
CA ALA A 135 -27.12 28.96 9.84
C ALA A 135 -26.14 29.44 10.92
N LEU A 136 -25.28 28.53 11.39
CA LEU A 136 -24.27 28.80 12.41
C LEU A 136 -22.92 29.17 11.82
N ALA A 137 -22.54 28.50 10.73
CA ALA A 137 -21.24 28.69 10.10
C ALA A 137 -21.30 28.33 8.62
N ARG A 138 -20.44 29.00 7.85
CA ARG A 138 -20.14 28.66 6.46
C ARG A 138 -18.73 28.11 6.37
N ILE A 139 -18.58 26.93 5.77
CA ILE A 139 -17.32 26.22 5.66
C ILE A 139 -17.03 26.04 4.18
N ASP A 140 -15.98 26.71 3.69
CA ASP A 140 -15.58 26.69 2.28
C ASP A 140 -14.47 25.63 2.00
N THR A 141 -13.65 25.33 3.01
CA THR A 141 -12.56 24.35 2.96
C THR A 141 -12.47 23.54 4.26
N ALA A 142 -11.88 22.34 4.18
CA ALA A 142 -11.51 21.56 5.35
C ALA A 142 -10.14 20.91 5.14
N THR A 143 -9.58 20.41 6.23
CA THR A 143 -8.35 19.60 6.20
C THR A 143 -8.70 18.20 6.67
N VAL A 144 -8.27 17.20 5.91
CA VAL A 144 -8.37 15.78 6.28
C VAL A 144 -6.97 15.27 6.59
N ASP A 145 -6.74 15.00 7.87
CA ASP A 145 -5.51 14.40 8.35
C ASP A 145 -5.58 12.87 8.22
N MET A 146 -4.51 12.27 7.70
CA MET A 146 -4.40 10.83 7.55
C MET A 146 -3.02 10.37 7.97
N ASP A 147 -2.99 9.26 8.69
CA ASP A 147 -1.79 8.58 9.16
C ASP A 147 -1.65 7.22 8.48
N GLY A 148 -0.41 6.77 8.30
CA GLY A 148 -0.12 5.45 7.76
C GLY A 148 1.34 5.06 7.90
N SER A 149 1.67 3.86 7.43
CA SER A 149 3.04 3.35 7.28
C SER A 149 3.24 2.88 5.85
N ILE A 150 4.36 3.24 5.22
CA ILE A 150 4.77 2.71 3.91
C ILE A 150 5.72 1.54 4.16
N ASP A 151 5.40 0.35 3.63
CA ASP A 151 6.18 -0.87 3.86
C ASP A 151 7.66 -0.70 3.45
N LEU A 152 7.90 -0.13 2.27
CA LEU A 152 9.24 0.10 1.74
C LEU A 152 9.29 1.36 0.89
N ILE A 153 10.30 2.19 1.11
CA ILE A 153 10.66 3.32 0.27
C ILE A 153 12.00 3.02 -0.39
N LEU A 154 12.07 3.19 -1.71
CA LEU A 154 13.30 3.05 -2.48
C LEU A 154 13.74 4.41 -3.01
N CYS A 155 14.96 4.83 -2.67
CA CYS A 155 15.63 5.97 -3.26
C CYS A 155 16.60 5.47 -4.32
N SER A 156 16.28 5.74 -5.59
CA SER A 156 17.05 5.24 -6.72
C SER A 156 17.77 6.35 -7.46
N VAL A 157 18.81 5.97 -8.17
CA VAL A 157 19.51 6.81 -9.14
C VAL A 157 19.55 6.09 -10.48
N SER A 158 19.26 6.83 -11.54
CA SER A 158 19.49 6.46 -12.93
C SER A 158 20.49 7.44 -13.56
N GLU A 159 20.83 7.27 -14.84
CA GLU A 159 21.83 8.12 -15.52
C GLU A 159 21.56 9.62 -15.40
N SER A 160 20.29 10.04 -15.30
CA SER A 160 19.92 11.46 -15.30
C SER A 160 19.19 11.93 -14.03
N ASN A 161 18.59 11.03 -13.25
CA ASN A 161 17.63 11.42 -12.22
C ASN A 161 17.85 10.67 -10.89
N SER A 162 17.53 11.35 -9.79
CA SER A 162 17.41 10.77 -8.46
C SER A 162 15.93 10.72 -8.09
N THR A 163 15.41 9.52 -7.85
CA THR A 163 13.99 9.28 -7.63
C THR A 163 13.72 8.72 -6.23
N VAL A 164 12.47 8.81 -5.80
CA VAL A 164 11.96 8.14 -4.62
C VAL A 164 10.62 7.49 -4.94
N ARG A 165 10.43 6.25 -4.48
CA ARG A 165 9.24 5.44 -4.76
C ARG A 165 8.74 4.76 -3.48
N ALA A 166 7.42 4.78 -3.29
CA ALA A 166 6.74 3.91 -2.34
C ALA A 166 6.51 2.52 -2.96
N VAL A 167 6.85 1.49 -2.20
CA VAL A 167 6.62 0.09 -2.53
C VAL A 167 5.82 -0.54 -1.40
N ASP A 168 4.73 -1.19 -1.75
CA ASP A 168 3.85 -1.89 -0.82
C ASP A 168 3.92 -3.39 -1.08
N LEU A 169 4.09 -4.20 -0.04
CA LEU A 169 4.18 -5.64 -0.13
C LEU A 169 2.78 -6.25 -0.05
N LYS A 170 2.40 -7.04 -1.06
CA LYS A 170 1.14 -7.80 -1.04
C LYS A 170 1.41 -9.31 -1.11
N THR A 171 0.85 -10.03 -0.15
CA THR A 171 0.95 -11.50 -0.01
C THR A 171 -0.33 -12.21 -0.45
N GLU A 172 -1.18 -11.56 -1.26
CA GLU A 172 -2.41 -12.14 -1.77
C GLU A 172 -2.14 -13.47 -2.50
N GLN A 173 -3.06 -14.42 -2.32
CA GLN A 173 -2.94 -15.78 -2.88
C GLN A 173 -1.71 -16.55 -2.37
N ALA A 174 -1.12 -16.21 -1.21
CA ALA A 174 0.02 -16.94 -0.61
C ALA A 174 -0.15 -18.46 -0.60
N ARG A 175 -1.35 -18.96 -0.24
CA ARG A 175 -1.66 -20.41 -0.25
C ARG A 175 -1.52 -21.08 -1.62
N SER A 176 -1.69 -20.34 -2.71
CA SER A 176 -1.55 -20.90 -4.06
C SER A 176 -0.12 -21.34 -4.37
N ILE A 177 0.86 -20.98 -3.53
CA ILE A 177 2.24 -21.46 -3.64
C ILE A 177 2.32 -22.98 -3.53
N LEU A 178 1.61 -23.59 -2.57
CA LEU A 178 1.65 -25.04 -2.34
C LEU A 178 1.09 -25.82 -3.54
N ASP A 179 -0.01 -25.33 -4.10
CA ASP A 179 -0.69 -26.01 -5.22
C ASP A 179 -0.16 -25.58 -6.60
N GLY A 180 0.72 -24.57 -6.64
CA GLY A 180 1.20 -23.94 -7.87
C GLY A 180 0.11 -23.30 -8.74
N ASN A 181 -1.11 -23.15 -8.22
CA ASN A 181 -2.29 -22.78 -9.01
C ASN A 181 -2.91 -21.47 -8.48
N GLY A 182 -2.35 -20.34 -8.89
CA GLY A 182 -2.83 -19.00 -8.56
C GLY A 182 -2.85 -18.09 -9.78
N ARG A 183 -3.76 -17.12 -9.84
CA ARG A 183 -3.82 -16.16 -10.95
C ARG A 183 -2.56 -15.29 -10.99
N LEU A 184 -2.02 -14.94 -9.82
CA LEU A 184 -0.76 -14.19 -9.69
C LEU A 184 0.47 -15.07 -9.97
N ILE A 185 0.50 -16.32 -9.50
CA ILE A 185 1.63 -17.23 -9.72
C ILE A 185 1.93 -17.45 -11.20
N LYS A 186 0.94 -17.31 -12.08
CA LYS A 186 1.13 -17.39 -13.54
C LYS A 186 2.08 -16.32 -14.10
N THR A 187 2.40 -15.26 -13.36
CA THR A 187 3.41 -14.26 -13.75
C THR A 187 4.80 -14.55 -13.19
N LEU A 188 5.00 -15.64 -12.44
CA LEU A 188 6.33 -16.05 -11.97
C LEU A 188 7.30 -16.20 -13.15
N GLY A 189 8.49 -15.62 -13.01
CA GLY A 189 9.52 -15.62 -14.05
C GLY A 189 9.28 -14.62 -15.19
N LYS A 190 8.18 -13.87 -15.19
CA LYS A 190 8.02 -12.71 -16.08
C LYS A 190 8.97 -11.59 -15.64
N THR A 191 9.58 -10.94 -16.61
CA THR A 191 10.52 -9.83 -16.41
C THR A 191 9.80 -8.49 -16.56
N GLY A 192 10.47 -7.44 -16.08
CA GLY A 192 10.00 -6.06 -16.17
C GLY A 192 8.94 -5.69 -15.16
N SER A 193 8.74 -4.38 -15.01
CA SER A 193 7.91 -3.78 -13.96
C SER A 193 6.45 -3.52 -14.35
N ALA A 194 6.11 -3.57 -15.64
CA ALA A 194 4.73 -3.42 -16.09
C ALA A 194 3.84 -4.61 -15.66
N PRO A 195 2.53 -4.40 -15.45
CA PRO A 195 1.59 -5.50 -15.20
C PRO A 195 1.61 -6.50 -16.35
N ALA A 196 1.89 -7.76 -16.04
CA ALA A 196 1.98 -8.89 -16.96
C ALA A 196 0.71 -9.73 -17.00
N SER A 197 -0.28 -9.46 -16.14
CA SER A 197 -1.57 -10.16 -16.13
C SER A 197 -2.72 -9.30 -15.61
N LYS A 198 -3.95 -9.72 -15.92
CA LYS A 198 -5.17 -9.12 -15.34
C LYS A 198 -5.20 -9.18 -13.82
N ALA A 199 -4.61 -10.21 -13.21
CA ALA A 199 -4.57 -10.34 -11.75
C ALA A 199 -3.67 -9.28 -11.10
N GLU A 200 -2.54 -8.94 -11.73
CA GLU A 200 -1.68 -7.84 -11.26
C GLU A 200 -2.39 -6.49 -11.46
N THR A 201 -3.09 -6.30 -12.58
CA THR A 201 -3.90 -5.08 -12.81
C THR A 201 -5.03 -4.94 -11.78
N GLU A 202 -5.75 -6.03 -11.48
CA GLU A 202 -6.81 -6.03 -10.46
C GLU A 202 -6.26 -5.77 -9.06
N MET A 203 -5.08 -6.29 -8.72
CA MET A 203 -4.40 -6.01 -7.45
C MET A 203 -4.06 -4.53 -7.32
N LEU A 204 -3.51 -3.90 -8.37
CA LEU A 204 -3.24 -2.46 -8.39
C LEU A 204 -4.54 -1.66 -8.20
N LEU A 205 -5.62 -2.02 -8.90
CA LEU A 205 -6.92 -1.39 -8.73
C LEU A 205 -7.45 -1.55 -7.31
N HIS A 206 -7.27 -2.71 -6.69
CA HIS A 206 -7.72 -2.97 -5.33
C HIS A 206 -7.05 -2.02 -4.32
N HIS A 207 -5.75 -1.78 -4.47
CA HIS A 207 -4.93 -0.98 -3.53
C HIS A 207 -4.70 0.46 -3.99
N ARG A 208 -5.44 0.93 -5.00
CA ARG A 208 -5.19 2.21 -5.68
C ARG A 208 -5.16 3.44 -4.77
N LEU A 209 -6.12 3.55 -3.85
CA LEU A 209 -6.22 4.71 -2.96
C LEU A 209 -5.11 4.72 -1.91
N GLN A 210 -4.71 3.55 -1.41
CA GLN A 210 -3.58 3.39 -0.48
C GLN A 210 -2.28 3.86 -1.15
N LEU A 211 -2.02 3.40 -2.38
CA LEU A 211 -0.81 3.77 -3.12
C LEU A 211 -0.80 5.25 -3.54
N ALA A 212 -1.96 5.82 -3.89
CA ALA A 212 -2.10 7.25 -4.12
C ALA A 212 -1.79 8.08 -2.86
N LEU A 213 -2.23 7.63 -1.68
CA LEU A 213 -1.86 8.24 -0.40
C LEU A 213 -0.34 8.22 -0.16
N TYR A 214 0.29 7.07 -0.38
CA TYR A 214 1.74 6.92 -0.18
C TYR A 214 2.54 7.85 -1.09
N HIS A 215 2.12 7.97 -2.35
CA HIS A 215 2.72 8.93 -3.28
C HIS A 215 2.62 10.38 -2.76
N ARG A 216 1.42 10.81 -2.33
CA ARG A 216 1.22 12.15 -1.76
C ARG A 216 2.08 12.40 -0.51
N ALA A 217 2.26 11.39 0.32
CA ALA A 217 3.14 11.47 1.48
C ALA A 217 4.60 11.73 1.08
N LEU A 218 5.10 11.02 0.07
CA LEU A 218 6.44 11.24 -0.47
C LEU A 218 6.57 12.60 -1.16
N GLU A 219 5.57 13.03 -1.94
CA GLU A 219 5.56 14.37 -2.55
C GLU A 219 5.61 15.46 -1.48
N ARG A 220 4.84 15.31 -0.41
CA ARG A 220 4.84 16.26 0.70
C ARG A 220 6.20 16.29 1.39
N MET A 221 6.80 15.13 1.64
CA MET A 221 8.13 15.01 2.22
C MET A 221 9.18 15.71 1.34
N GLU A 222 9.24 15.41 0.05
CA GLU A 222 10.20 16.03 -0.88
C GLU A 222 9.93 17.54 -1.08
N SER A 223 8.68 17.97 -1.07
CA SER A 223 8.32 19.40 -1.18
C SER A 223 8.85 20.27 -0.03
N GLN A 224 9.12 19.67 1.13
CA GLN A 224 9.68 20.37 2.29
C GLN A 224 11.20 20.53 2.21
N ARG A 225 11.86 19.81 1.30
CA ARG A 225 13.32 19.84 1.12
C ARG A 225 13.73 20.99 0.19
N PRO A 226 14.98 21.48 0.27
CA PRO A 226 15.51 22.44 -0.71
C PRO A 226 15.44 21.91 -2.13
N GLN A 227 15.12 22.76 -3.12
CA GLN A 227 14.85 22.33 -4.51
C GLN A 227 16.01 21.51 -5.13
N ASN A 228 17.26 21.85 -4.80
CA ASN A 228 18.47 21.16 -5.26
C ASN A 228 18.74 19.83 -4.53
N GLU A 229 17.97 19.50 -3.50
CA GLU A 229 18.08 18.24 -2.75
C GLU A 229 16.90 17.31 -3.02
N ARG A 230 15.85 17.80 -3.68
CA ARG A 230 14.65 17.03 -3.97
C ARG A 230 14.93 15.87 -4.91
N ARG A 231 14.27 14.77 -4.62
CA ARG A 231 14.11 13.63 -5.51
C ARG A 231 12.80 13.75 -6.26
N GLU A 232 12.78 13.23 -7.48
CA GLU A 232 11.53 13.07 -8.22
C GLU A 232 10.73 11.93 -7.58
N VAL A 233 9.51 12.23 -7.13
CA VAL A 233 8.60 11.19 -6.63
C VAL A 233 8.00 10.49 -7.83
N VAL A 234 8.32 9.21 -7.98
CA VAL A 234 7.81 8.39 -9.07
C VAL A 234 6.62 7.56 -8.60
N ARG A 235 5.81 7.11 -9.56
CA ARG A 235 4.63 6.27 -9.32
C ARG A 235 4.98 5.09 -8.40
N PRO A 236 4.08 4.76 -7.46
CA PRO A 236 4.28 3.67 -6.51
C PRO A 236 4.27 2.32 -7.23
N ALA A 237 4.69 1.28 -6.52
CA ALA A 237 4.68 -0.10 -7.00
C ALA A 237 4.19 -1.07 -5.93
N ILE A 238 3.73 -2.24 -6.36
CA ILE A 238 3.45 -3.38 -5.47
C ILE A 238 4.56 -4.41 -5.62
N LEU A 239 5.16 -4.83 -4.50
CA LEU A 239 5.94 -6.05 -4.41
C LEU A 239 4.99 -7.23 -4.23
N VAL A 240 4.86 -8.06 -5.27
CA VAL A 240 3.98 -9.23 -5.27
C VAL A 240 4.70 -10.39 -4.60
N GLY A 241 4.43 -10.65 -3.31
CA GLY A 241 5.16 -11.64 -2.52
C GLY A 241 5.16 -13.04 -3.14
N VAL A 242 4.05 -13.46 -3.76
CA VAL A 242 3.95 -14.77 -4.40
C VAL A 242 4.77 -14.92 -5.68
N THR A 243 5.31 -13.84 -6.28
CA THR A 243 6.17 -13.95 -7.47
C THR A 243 7.51 -13.26 -7.33
N GLY A 244 7.69 -12.42 -6.31
CA GLY A 244 8.85 -11.53 -6.17
C GLY A 244 8.86 -10.37 -7.16
N ARG A 245 7.84 -10.23 -8.02
CA ARG A 245 7.78 -9.15 -9.01
C ARG A 245 7.50 -7.80 -8.35
N LEU A 246 8.19 -6.77 -8.84
CA LEU A 246 7.89 -5.38 -8.53
C LEU A 246 7.01 -4.83 -9.66
N VAL A 247 5.73 -4.61 -9.39
CA VAL A 247 4.75 -4.18 -10.38
C VAL A 247 4.47 -2.69 -10.20
N GLU A 248 4.92 -1.89 -11.17
CA GLU A 248 4.71 -0.45 -11.19
C GLU A 248 3.27 -0.09 -11.57
N TYR A 249 2.74 0.94 -10.90
CA TYR A 249 1.40 1.43 -11.16
C TYR A 249 1.33 2.17 -12.52
N PRO A 250 0.51 1.74 -13.50
CA PRO A 250 0.38 2.41 -14.81
C PRO A 250 -0.10 3.86 -14.69
N ALA A 251 0.41 4.76 -15.55
CA ALA A 251 0.22 6.21 -15.41
C ALA A 251 -1.25 6.62 -15.44
N GLU A 252 -1.98 6.21 -16.48
CA GLU A 252 -3.41 6.55 -16.64
C GLU A 252 -4.26 6.04 -15.45
N MET A 253 -3.99 4.82 -14.98
CA MET A 253 -4.69 4.27 -13.82
C MET A 253 -4.35 5.04 -12.54
N PHE A 254 -3.11 5.53 -12.42
CA PHE A 254 -2.64 6.25 -11.24
C PHE A 254 -3.27 7.63 -11.17
N ASP A 255 -3.33 8.35 -12.28
CA ASP A 255 -3.98 9.66 -12.37
C ASP A 255 -5.48 9.57 -12.04
N SER A 256 -6.13 8.48 -12.47
CA SER A 256 -7.50 8.18 -12.06
C SER A 256 -7.60 7.94 -10.55
N ALA A 257 -6.67 7.20 -9.95
CA ALA A 257 -6.67 6.91 -8.51
C ALA A 257 -6.45 8.17 -7.66
N GLN A 258 -5.58 9.09 -8.10
CA GLN A 258 -5.37 10.38 -7.44
C GLN A 258 -6.66 11.23 -7.48
N SER A 259 -7.32 11.30 -8.63
CA SER A 259 -8.58 12.04 -8.78
C SER A 259 -9.71 11.44 -7.93
N GLU A 260 -9.77 10.11 -7.86
CA GLU A 260 -10.72 9.40 -7.02
C GLU A 260 -10.45 9.65 -5.54
N LEU A 261 -9.18 9.66 -5.12
CA LEU A 261 -8.81 9.98 -3.75
C LEU A 261 -9.32 11.37 -3.33
N ASP A 262 -9.17 12.39 -4.18
CA ASP A 262 -9.72 13.73 -3.90
C ASP A 262 -11.23 13.71 -3.70
N THR A 263 -11.94 12.97 -4.55
CA THR A 263 -13.40 12.81 -4.45
C THR A 263 -13.80 12.12 -3.14
N VAL A 264 -13.07 11.07 -2.73
CA VAL A 264 -13.31 10.35 -1.48
C VAL A 264 -13.06 11.25 -0.27
N LEU A 265 -11.96 12.01 -0.26
CA LEU A 265 -11.65 12.93 0.85
C LEU A 265 -12.66 14.07 0.95
N GLN A 266 -13.06 14.64 -0.18
CA GLN A 266 -14.09 15.67 -0.22
C GLN A 266 -15.42 15.13 0.32
N THR A 267 -15.81 13.92 -0.10
CA THR A 267 -17.05 13.28 0.36
C THR A 267 -17.01 13.01 1.86
N ALA A 268 -15.92 12.44 2.36
CA ALA A 268 -15.74 12.18 3.78
C ALA A 268 -15.80 13.46 4.64
N ALA A 269 -15.15 14.54 4.18
CA ALA A 269 -15.19 15.83 4.87
C ALA A 269 -16.60 16.45 4.86
N ARG A 270 -17.33 16.39 3.72
CA ARG A 270 -18.72 16.83 3.66
C ARG A 270 -19.59 16.07 4.65
N MET A 271 -19.50 14.73 4.66
CA MET A 271 -20.26 13.88 5.57
C MET A 271 -19.99 14.21 7.05
N ALA A 272 -18.74 14.48 7.41
CA ALA A 272 -18.37 14.77 8.78
C ALA A 272 -18.83 16.17 9.26
N LEU A 273 -18.96 17.13 8.35
CA LEU A 273 -19.24 18.53 8.68
C LEU A 273 -20.70 18.94 8.48
N THR A 274 -21.49 18.15 7.73
CA THR A 274 -22.90 18.46 7.47
C THR A 274 -23.77 18.08 8.68
N THR A 275 -24.66 18.98 9.11
CA THR A 275 -25.57 18.70 10.25
C THR A 275 -26.64 17.67 9.90
N GLU A 276 -27.24 17.80 8.70
CA GLU A 276 -28.23 16.88 8.16
C GLU A 276 -28.00 16.77 6.65
N SER A 277 -27.74 15.56 6.16
CA SER A 277 -27.68 15.28 4.73
C SER A 277 -28.90 14.47 4.32
N PRO A 278 -29.58 14.82 3.21
CA PRO A 278 -30.62 13.98 2.65
C PRO A 278 -30.06 12.59 2.34
N LEU A 279 -30.79 11.53 2.70
CA LEU A 279 -30.39 10.15 2.32
C LEU A 279 -30.26 9.98 0.79
N SER A 280 -30.95 10.83 0.00
CA SER A 280 -30.83 10.86 -1.46
C SER A 280 -29.46 11.29 -1.97
N GLU A 281 -28.60 11.89 -1.13
CA GLU A 281 -27.21 12.21 -1.50
C GLU A 281 -26.27 11.00 -1.33
N PHE A 282 -26.72 9.95 -0.65
CA PHE A 282 -25.96 8.72 -0.40
C PHE A 282 -26.76 7.50 -0.88
N GLU A 283 -27.16 7.52 -2.14
CA GLU A 283 -27.94 6.43 -2.71
C GLU A 283 -27.21 5.09 -2.60
N ARG A 284 -28.00 4.04 -2.33
CA ARG A 284 -27.52 2.66 -2.41
C ARG A 284 -26.97 2.40 -3.82
N ARG A 285 -25.95 1.55 -3.93
CA ARG A 285 -25.36 1.22 -5.24
C ARG A 285 -26.35 0.46 -6.12
N PRO A 286 -26.31 0.66 -7.45
CA PRO A 286 -27.16 -0.10 -8.37
C PRO A 286 -26.82 -1.60 -8.32
N ALA A 287 -27.75 -2.47 -8.72
CA ALA A 287 -27.56 -3.92 -8.71
C ALA A 287 -26.34 -4.39 -9.52
N GLU A 288 -25.97 -3.64 -10.57
CA GLU A 288 -24.79 -3.87 -11.40
C GLU A 288 -23.46 -3.72 -10.64
N GLU A 289 -23.48 -3.01 -9.51
CA GLU A 289 -22.37 -2.79 -8.60
C GLU A 289 -22.49 -3.62 -7.31
N ALA A 290 -23.43 -4.57 -7.22
CA ALA A 290 -23.69 -5.36 -6.02
C ALA A 290 -22.46 -6.11 -5.50
N GLN A 291 -21.47 -6.44 -6.36
CA GLN A 291 -20.19 -7.00 -5.91
C GLN A 291 -19.46 -6.13 -4.90
N ILE A 292 -19.57 -4.80 -4.99
CA ILE A 292 -18.94 -3.85 -4.07
C ILE A 292 -19.59 -3.95 -2.69
N CYS A 293 -20.91 -4.15 -2.65
CA CYS A 293 -21.64 -4.35 -1.41
C CYS A 293 -21.18 -5.63 -0.69
N ARG A 294 -20.70 -6.67 -1.39
CA ARG A 294 -20.21 -7.91 -0.74
C ARG A 294 -18.95 -7.71 0.09
N THR A 295 -18.18 -6.65 -0.18
CA THR A 295 -16.99 -6.28 0.58
C THR A 295 -17.25 -5.17 1.62
N CYS A 296 -18.46 -4.63 1.66
CA CYS A 296 -18.84 -3.54 2.55
C CYS A 296 -19.14 -4.06 3.97
N PRO A 297 -18.52 -3.52 5.03
CA PRO A 297 -18.80 -3.92 6.41
C PRO A 297 -20.27 -3.77 6.79
N PHE A 298 -20.96 -2.79 6.21
CA PHE A 298 -22.38 -2.52 6.46
C PHE A 298 -23.33 -3.55 5.80
N ASN A 299 -22.84 -4.41 4.92
CA ASN A 299 -23.63 -5.47 4.26
C ASN A 299 -23.18 -6.89 4.67
N GLN A 300 -22.08 -7.03 5.42
CA GLN A 300 -21.52 -8.34 5.80
C GLN A 300 -22.06 -8.90 7.14
N GLY A 301 -22.90 -8.14 7.85
CA GLY A 301 -23.48 -8.55 9.13
C GLY A 301 -24.64 -9.54 8.99
N ALA A 302 -24.97 -10.25 10.09
CA ALA A 302 -26.15 -11.12 10.16
C ALA A 302 -27.47 -10.37 9.90
N ILE A 303 -27.46 -9.05 10.12
CA ILE A 303 -28.50 -8.11 9.73
C ILE A 303 -27.79 -7.00 8.95
N PRO A 304 -27.78 -7.03 7.61
CA PRO A 304 -27.16 -5.99 6.81
C PRO A 304 -27.88 -4.66 7.01
N ILE A 305 -27.10 -3.60 7.20
CA ILE A 305 -27.60 -2.22 7.40
C ILE A 305 -27.81 -1.53 6.04
N CYS A 306 -27.11 -1.98 5.00
CA CYS A 306 -27.18 -1.46 3.64
C CYS A 306 -26.97 -2.60 2.63
N GLY A 307 -27.54 -2.46 1.44
CA GLY A 307 -27.42 -3.39 0.31
C GLY A 307 -27.56 -2.65 -1.02
N PRO A 308 -27.50 -3.32 -2.17
CA PRO A 308 -27.80 -2.69 -3.46
C PRO A 308 -29.26 -2.20 -3.54
N GLN A 309 -29.58 -1.30 -4.48
CA GLN A 309 -30.91 -0.69 -4.61
C GLN A 309 -32.07 -1.69 -4.79
N ASP A 310 -31.80 -2.88 -5.32
CA ASP A 310 -32.80 -3.89 -5.67
C ASP A 310 -32.77 -5.15 -4.77
N GLU A 311 -32.06 -5.11 -3.63
CA GLU A 311 -32.16 -6.09 -2.53
C GLU A 311 -32.87 -5.52 -1.29
#